data_AF-A0A7W0W592-F1
#
_entry.id   AF-A0A7W0W592-F1
#
_cell.length_a   1.000
_cell.length_b   1.000
_cell.length_c   1.000
_cell.angle_alpha   90.00
_cell.angle_beta   90.00
_cell.angle_gamma   90.00
#
_symmetry.space_group_name_H-M   'P 1'
#
loop_
_entity.id
_entity.type
_entity.pdbx_description
1 polymer ?
#
loop_
_entity_poly.entity_id
_entity_poly.type
_entity_poly.pdbx_seq_one_letter_code
_entity_poly.pdbx_strand_id
1 'polypeptide(L)'
;MTLLLPIGLLALLALPLIAILHLVRQRRTRVKVPTTALWQALRIPPERRQRTLPLTLLLLLHLLVALCLALALANPALLPWGQHTPTHTVIVLDTTTSMAATDEEPSRFARSQAAAIALLDDLVEGDSVALVELNATPRLLAIGGVADRGRLTAIVRDLAPAGNGADLAAALHIANSTLASEQENQVVVMTDVALSTPAGPLAVAAKLDWRTFGSTAENAAVVAFAARRLPSGETALYARVANFAPNLTVRSLQLLIDGQLYAEDTLRIPAGGSEERVWRIEAGARAELRLIGADALELDDRASLPLERSRSVRVRLISADETALERVLAALPGLDVTVASQFNPAAAPVDVTVLNGVLPDPLPPGALLVVNPPPGDPRLPLAATTLGERASSAPLDPAFAGIDLSSVQWGGRRPLAGELPALQPVITTDQSAALVLRGTLGDQPAVIWSFDVDASNLPAKLGFPLLAAASLDVLTT
;
A
#
# COMPACT_ATOMS: atom_id res chain seq x y z
N MET A 1 -19.13 13.85 -37.26
CA MET A 1 -18.45 13.65 -38.56
C MET A 1 -17.59 14.87 -38.81
N THR A 2 -16.27 14.75 -38.72
CA THR A 2 -15.34 15.81 -39.10
C THR A 2 -14.83 15.52 -40.50
N LEU A 3 -14.85 16.51 -41.38
CA LEU A 3 -14.29 16.38 -42.73
C LEU A 3 -12.84 16.84 -42.66
N LEU A 4 -11.89 15.94 -42.91
CA LEU A 4 -10.46 16.25 -42.86
C LEU A 4 -10.03 17.18 -44.01
N LEU A 5 -10.75 17.13 -45.13
CA LEU A 5 -10.55 17.99 -46.30
C LEU A 5 -11.89 18.52 -46.81
N PRO A 6 -12.47 19.56 -46.18
CA PRO A 6 -13.79 20.08 -46.55
C PRO A 6 -13.84 20.62 -48.00
N ILE A 7 -12.68 20.96 -48.57
CA ILE A 7 -12.54 21.39 -49.96
C ILE A 7 -12.87 20.27 -50.98
N GLY A 8 -12.76 19.00 -50.57
CA GLY A 8 -13.12 17.84 -51.39
C GLY A 8 -14.60 17.82 -51.79
N LEU A 9 -15.47 18.49 -51.04
CA LEU A 9 -16.89 18.65 -51.38
C LEU A 9 -17.12 19.49 -52.64
N LEU A 10 -16.15 20.28 -53.10
CA LEU A 10 -16.27 20.97 -54.39
C LEU A 10 -16.38 19.98 -55.56
N ALA A 11 -15.89 18.75 -55.41
CA ALA A 11 -16.05 17.69 -56.40
C ALA A 11 -17.54 17.33 -56.64
N LEU A 12 -18.46 17.64 -55.72
CA LEU A 12 -19.90 17.46 -55.96
C LEU A 12 -20.43 18.34 -57.10
N LEU A 13 -19.74 19.43 -57.47
CA LEU A 13 -20.08 20.25 -58.63
C LEU A 13 -19.98 19.47 -59.96
N ALA A 14 -19.29 18.33 -59.97
CA ALA A 14 -19.29 17.42 -61.12
C ALA A 14 -20.67 16.79 -61.37
N LEU A 15 -21.50 16.60 -60.34
CA LEU A 15 -22.85 16.01 -60.47
C LEU A 15 -23.78 16.84 -61.37
N PRO A 16 -24.01 18.16 -61.12
CA PRO A 16 -24.83 18.98 -62.00
C PRO A 16 -24.20 19.14 -63.39
N LEU A 17 -22.87 19.16 -63.51
CA LEU A 17 -22.19 19.22 -64.80
C LEU A 17 -22.46 17.97 -65.67
N ILE A 18 -22.35 16.77 -65.09
CA ILE A 18 -22.64 15.50 -65.76
C ILE A 18 -24.11 15.43 -66.18
N ALA A 19 -25.01 15.89 -65.30
CA ALA A 19 -26.44 15.96 -65.56
C ALA A 19 -26.77 16.90 -66.73
N ILE A 20 -26.17 18.10 -66.77
CA ILE A 20 -26.31 19.06 -67.87
C ILE A 20 -25.76 18.49 -69.18
N LEU A 21 -24.60 17.83 -69.15
CA LEU A 21 -23.99 17.25 -70.35
C LEU A 21 -24.87 16.15 -70.97
N HIS A 22 -25.53 15.34 -70.15
CA HIS A 22 -26.52 14.37 -70.62
C HIS A 22 -27.80 15.04 -71.15
N LEU A 23 -28.21 16.16 -70.57
CA LEU A 23 -29.36 16.94 -71.03
C LEU A 23 -29.15 17.56 -72.41
N VAL A 24 -27.92 18.01 -72.71
CA VAL A 24 -27.57 18.67 -73.99
C VAL A 24 -27.44 17.66 -75.13
N ARG A 25 -27.19 16.37 -74.82
CA ARG A 25 -26.86 15.33 -75.81
C ARG A 25 -28.06 14.69 -76.51
N GLN A 26 -29.17 15.39 -76.67
CA GLN A 26 -30.28 14.92 -77.52
C GLN A 26 -29.85 14.96 -78.99
N ARG A 27 -29.51 13.79 -79.53
CA ARG A 27 -29.24 13.61 -80.95
C ARG A 27 -30.53 13.89 -81.72
N ARG A 28 -30.58 15.01 -82.44
CA ARG A 28 -31.58 15.19 -83.50
C ARG A 28 -31.27 14.20 -84.60
N THR A 29 -32.01 13.10 -84.65
CA THR A 29 -31.93 12.14 -85.75
C THR A 29 -32.47 12.79 -87.01
N ARG A 30 -31.58 13.02 -87.99
CA ARG A 30 -31.99 13.49 -89.32
C ARG A 30 -32.61 12.30 -90.06
N VAL A 31 -33.90 12.37 -90.33
CA VAL A 31 -34.62 11.38 -91.14
C VAL A 31 -34.77 11.94 -92.55
N LYS A 32 -34.40 11.15 -93.57
CA LYS A 32 -34.64 11.52 -94.97
C LYS A 32 -36.13 11.39 -95.27
N VAL A 33 -36.75 12.48 -95.72
CA VAL A 33 -38.16 12.51 -96.11
C VAL A 33 -38.30 12.92 -97.59
N PRO A 34 -39.34 12.46 -98.30
CA PRO A 34 -39.48 12.70 -99.75
C PRO A 34 -39.70 14.16 -100.14
N THR A 35 -40.28 15.00 -99.27
CA THR A 35 -40.52 16.44 -99.51
C THR A 35 -40.54 17.21 -98.20
N THR A 36 -39.92 18.40 -98.18
CA THR A 36 -39.88 19.32 -97.03
C THR A 36 -41.02 20.33 -97.01
N ALA A 37 -41.80 20.45 -98.11
CA ALA A 37 -42.85 21.46 -98.25
C ALA A 37 -43.96 21.30 -97.19
N LEU A 38 -44.35 20.05 -96.90
CA LEU A 38 -45.34 19.73 -95.86
C LEU A 38 -44.86 20.08 -94.44
N TRP A 39 -43.55 19.98 -94.19
CA TRP A 39 -42.95 20.29 -92.88
C TRP A 39 -42.80 21.79 -92.64
N GLN A 40 -42.61 22.58 -93.70
CA GLN A 40 -42.53 24.04 -93.62
C GLN A 40 -43.90 24.70 -93.40
N ALA A 41 -44.98 24.04 -93.81
CA ALA A 41 -46.35 24.50 -93.59
C ALA A 41 -46.84 24.32 -92.14
N LEU A 42 -46.16 23.48 -91.35
CA LEU A 42 -46.44 23.27 -89.93
C LEU A 42 -45.81 24.39 -89.09
N ARG A 43 -46.63 25.30 -88.55
CA ARG A 43 -46.21 26.21 -87.47
C ARG A 43 -46.12 25.40 -86.17
N ILE A 44 -44.92 24.92 -85.86
CA ILE A 44 -44.64 24.27 -84.59
C ILE A 44 -44.57 25.38 -83.52
N PRO A 45 -45.46 25.40 -82.50
CA PRO A 45 -45.33 26.35 -81.40
C PRO A 45 -43.99 26.11 -80.68
N PRO A 46 -43.37 27.13 -80.04
CA PRO A 46 -42.20 26.91 -79.21
C PRO A 46 -42.63 26.02 -78.03
N GLU A 47 -42.47 24.71 -78.17
CA GLU A 47 -42.63 23.81 -77.04
C GLU A 47 -41.59 24.22 -76.01
N ARG A 48 -42.05 24.82 -74.91
CA ARG A 48 -41.30 24.93 -73.66
C ARG A 48 -41.26 23.53 -73.04
N ARG A 49 -40.72 22.56 -73.78
CA ARG A 49 -40.61 21.19 -73.35
C ARG A 49 -39.63 21.18 -72.20
N GLN A 50 -40.15 21.05 -70.98
CA GLN A 50 -39.32 20.87 -69.79
C GLN A 50 -38.38 19.71 -70.10
N ARG A 51 -37.08 20.00 -70.17
CA ARG A 51 -36.07 19.00 -70.46
C ARG A 51 -36.02 18.06 -69.26
N THR A 52 -36.67 16.91 -69.36
CA THR A 52 -36.58 15.89 -68.32
C THR A 52 -35.23 15.19 -68.45
N LEU A 53 -34.56 15.00 -67.32
CA LEU A 53 -33.32 14.23 -67.27
C LEU A 53 -33.65 12.79 -67.67
N PRO A 54 -33.04 12.25 -68.74
CA PRO A 54 -33.25 10.85 -69.07
C PRO A 54 -32.53 10.01 -68.02
N LEU A 55 -33.29 9.43 -67.09
CA LEU A 55 -32.82 8.48 -66.07
C LEU A 55 -32.39 7.17 -66.74
N THR A 56 -31.29 7.24 -67.47
CA THR A 56 -30.64 6.08 -68.08
C THR A 56 -29.69 5.44 -67.06
N LEU A 57 -29.51 4.12 -67.14
CA LEU A 57 -28.56 3.41 -66.28
C LEU A 57 -27.14 4.00 -66.37
N LEU A 58 -26.75 4.46 -67.56
CA LEU A 58 -25.46 5.12 -67.78
C LEU A 58 -25.34 6.45 -67.02
N LEU A 59 -26.40 7.26 -66.96
CA LEU A 59 -26.41 8.50 -66.17
C LEU A 59 -26.29 8.19 -64.67
N LEU A 60 -27.05 7.20 -64.19
CA LEU A 60 -27.00 6.78 -62.78
C LEU A 60 -25.59 6.31 -62.40
N LEU A 61 -24.95 5.52 -63.26
CA LEU A 61 -23.59 5.03 -63.02
C LEU A 61 -22.55 6.17 -63.01
N HIS A 62 -22.64 7.14 -63.92
CA HIS A 62 -21.74 8.30 -63.90
C HIS A 62 -21.92 9.16 -62.64
N LEU A 63 -23.17 9.36 -62.19
CA LEU A 63 -23.45 10.09 -60.96
C LEU A 63 -22.93 9.34 -59.73
N LEU A 64 -23.08 8.02 -59.69
CA LEU A 64 -22.55 7.16 -58.63
C LEU A 64 -21.01 7.26 -58.56
N VAL A 65 -20.32 7.13 -59.70
CA VAL A 65 -18.85 7.22 -59.77
C VAL A 65 -18.37 8.60 -59.30
N ALA A 66 -19.01 9.68 -59.77
CA ALA A 66 -18.68 11.02 -59.34
C ALA A 66 -18.92 11.24 -57.83
N LEU A 67 -20.00 10.67 -57.28
CA LEU A 67 -20.28 10.69 -55.85
C LEU A 67 -19.22 9.91 -55.05
N CYS A 68 -18.85 8.71 -55.49
CA CYS A 68 -17.80 7.92 -54.85
C CYS A 68 -16.44 8.63 -54.87
N LEU A 69 -16.08 9.26 -55.99
CA LEU A 69 -14.86 10.06 -56.10
C LEU A 69 -14.90 11.27 -55.17
N ALA A 70 -16.01 12.01 -55.14
CA ALA A 70 -16.15 13.15 -54.24
C ALA A 70 -16.07 12.73 -52.76
N LEU A 71 -16.65 11.59 -52.39
CA LEU A 71 -16.52 11.02 -51.05
C LEU A 71 -15.08 10.56 -50.77
N ALA A 72 -14.39 9.92 -51.71
CA ALA A 72 -12.99 9.54 -51.54
C ALA A 72 -12.07 10.76 -51.35
N LEU A 73 -12.30 11.84 -52.11
CA LEU A 73 -11.55 13.10 -51.97
C LEU A 73 -11.91 13.88 -50.71
N ALA A 74 -13.18 13.84 -50.27
CA ALA A 74 -13.61 14.46 -49.02
C ALA A 74 -13.06 13.71 -47.78
N ASN A 75 -12.56 12.48 -47.98
CA ASN A 75 -12.04 11.57 -46.96
C ASN A 75 -12.84 11.67 -45.65
N PRO A 76 -14.14 11.32 -45.68
CA PRO A 76 -14.98 11.43 -44.51
C PRO A 76 -14.39 10.52 -43.44
N ALA A 77 -13.96 11.11 -42.33
CA ALA A 77 -13.66 10.35 -41.13
C ALA A 77 -14.99 9.74 -40.67
N LEU A 78 -15.25 8.52 -41.11
CA LEU A 78 -16.27 7.68 -40.50
C LEU A 78 -15.82 7.56 -39.05
N LEU A 79 -16.62 8.08 -38.13
CA LEU A 79 -16.43 7.78 -36.71
C LEU A 79 -16.36 6.26 -36.64
N PRO A 80 -15.25 5.68 -36.15
CA PRO A 80 -15.10 4.25 -36.09
C PRO A 80 -16.24 3.72 -35.22
N TRP A 81 -17.17 2.99 -35.85
CA TRP A 81 -18.27 2.35 -35.16
C TRP A 81 -17.68 1.33 -34.19
N GLY A 82 -17.76 1.61 -32.89
CA GLY A 82 -17.37 0.68 -31.83
C GLY A 82 -15.93 0.77 -31.30
N GLN A 83 -15.26 1.92 -31.37
CA GLN A 83 -14.03 2.10 -30.58
C GLN A 83 -14.39 2.18 -29.09
N HIS A 84 -14.11 1.09 -28.38
CA HIS A 84 -13.97 1.08 -26.93
C HIS A 84 -12.87 2.07 -26.56
N THR A 85 -13.21 3.13 -25.83
CA THR A 85 -12.20 4.03 -25.26
C THR A 85 -11.42 3.20 -24.24
N PRO A 86 -10.09 3.06 -24.37
CA PRO A 86 -9.31 2.33 -23.38
C PRO A 86 -9.53 2.92 -21.99
N THR A 87 -9.91 2.06 -21.05
CA THR A 87 -10.18 2.42 -19.67
C THR A 87 -9.07 1.93 -18.76
N HIS A 88 -8.71 2.76 -17.78
CA HIS A 88 -7.82 2.38 -16.69
C HIS A 88 -8.62 2.26 -15.40
N THR A 89 -8.80 1.04 -14.91
CA THR A 89 -9.60 0.78 -13.69
C THR A 89 -8.68 0.47 -12.50
N VAL A 90 -8.72 1.31 -11.47
CA VAL A 90 -8.08 1.01 -10.19
C VAL A 90 -9.09 0.33 -9.27
N ILE A 91 -8.85 -0.94 -8.92
CA ILE A 91 -9.70 -1.70 -8.00
C ILE A 91 -9.05 -1.64 -6.61
N VAL A 92 -9.75 -1.02 -5.66
CA VAL A 92 -9.36 -0.97 -4.25
C VAL A 92 -10.16 -2.02 -3.49
N LEU A 93 -9.49 -3.06 -3.00
CA LEU A 93 -10.09 -4.19 -2.28
C LEU A 93 -9.87 -4.05 -0.78
N ASP A 94 -10.95 -3.93 -0.01
CA ASP A 94 -10.91 -3.97 1.45
C ASP A 94 -10.58 -5.38 1.95
N THR A 95 -9.53 -5.48 2.77
CA THR A 95 -9.05 -6.71 3.43
C THR A 95 -9.11 -6.62 4.96
N THR A 96 -9.87 -5.65 5.48
CA THR A 96 -10.14 -5.53 6.92
C THR A 96 -10.85 -6.76 7.47
N THR A 97 -10.71 -6.97 8.78
CA THR A 97 -11.39 -8.06 9.49
C THR A 97 -12.91 -8.02 9.30
N SER A 98 -13.54 -6.84 9.17
CA SER A 98 -14.99 -6.73 8.99
C SER A 98 -15.49 -7.30 7.66
N MET A 99 -14.62 -7.39 6.65
CA MET A 99 -14.93 -8.07 5.39
C MET A 99 -15.02 -9.59 5.53
N ALA A 100 -14.50 -10.18 6.61
CA ALA A 100 -14.65 -11.61 6.88
C ALA A 100 -16.08 -11.99 7.34
N ALA A 101 -16.95 -11.01 7.57
CA ALA A 101 -18.29 -11.28 8.05
C ALA A 101 -19.12 -12.13 7.06
N THR A 102 -19.98 -12.98 7.61
CA THR A 102 -20.76 -14.00 6.88
C THR A 102 -22.25 -13.66 6.76
N ASP A 103 -22.60 -12.38 6.86
CA ASP A 103 -23.96 -11.89 6.57
C ASP A 103 -24.29 -11.93 5.06
N GLU A 104 -23.28 -12.08 4.21
CA GLU A 104 -23.40 -12.57 2.83
C GLU A 104 -22.68 -13.92 2.68
N GLU A 105 -23.24 -14.81 1.86
CA GLU A 105 -22.66 -16.14 1.59
C GLU A 105 -21.59 -16.09 0.47
N PRO A 106 -20.39 -16.68 0.66
CA PRO A 106 -19.89 -17.27 1.91
C PRO A 106 -19.27 -16.24 2.88
N SER A 107 -18.89 -15.06 2.40
CA SER A 107 -18.50 -13.88 3.21
C SER A 107 -18.56 -12.60 2.37
N ARG A 108 -18.59 -11.42 3.00
CA ARG A 108 -18.49 -10.13 2.28
C ARG A 108 -17.25 -10.07 1.41
N PHE A 109 -16.11 -10.57 1.91
CA PHE A 109 -14.85 -10.62 1.19
C PHE A 109 -14.90 -11.54 -0.03
N ALA A 110 -15.50 -12.73 0.09
CA ALA A 110 -15.64 -13.62 -1.07
C ALA A 110 -16.51 -12.99 -2.17
N ARG A 111 -17.51 -12.21 -1.78
CA ARG A 111 -18.37 -11.46 -2.70
C ARG A 111 -17.63 -10.31 -3.37
N SER A 112 -16.79 -9.59 -2.64
CA SER A 112 -15.92 -8.54 -3.21
C SER A 112 -14.87 -9.11 -4.15
N GLN A 113 -14.24 -10.25 -3.80
CA GLN A 113 -13.34 -10.99 -4.69
C GLN A 113 -14.04 -11.40 -5.98
N ALA A 114 -15.25 -11.98 -5.90
CA ALA A 114 -16.02 -12.37 -7.08
C ALA A 114 -16.35 -11.15 -7.97
N ALA A 115 -16.72 -10.01 -7.39
CA ALA A 115 -16.98 -8.78 -8.12
C ALA A 115 -15.72 -8.19 -8.78
N ALA A 116 -14.57 -8.27 -8.11
CA ALA A 116 -13.29 -7.86 -8.70
C ALA A 116 -12.87 -8.78 -9.85
N ILE A 117 -13.05 -10.09 -9.71
CA ILE A 117 -12.77 -11.06 -10.79
C ILE A 117 -13.68 -10.80 -11.99
N ALA A 118 -14.96 -10.50 -11.78
CA ALA A 118 -15.87 -10.13 -12.87
C ALA A 118 -15.38 -8.89 -13.65
N LEU A 119 -14.86 -7.87 -12.95
CA LEU A 119 -14.25 -6.71 -13.61
C LEU A 119 -13.00 -7.06 -14.42
N LEU A 120 -12.19 -8.01 -13.93
CA LEU A 120 -11.02 -8.49 -14.65
C LEU A 120 -11.40 -9.32 -15.90
N ASP A 121 -12.49 -10.07 -15.82
CA ASP A 121 -13.01 -10.88 -16.92
C ASP A 121 -13.61 -10.03 -18.05
N ASP A 122 -14.20 -8.87 -17.70
CA ASP A 122 -14.80 -7.91 -18.63
C ASP A 122 -13.77 -7.04 -19.39
N LEU A 123 -12.47 -7.16 -19.08
CA LEU A 123 -11.43 -6.34 -19.74
C LEU A 123 -11.35 -6.59 -21.25
N VAL A 124 -11.29 -5.52 -22.03
CA VAL A 124 -11.14 -5.53 -23.49
C VAL A 124 -9.72 -5.08 -23.87
N GLU A 125 -9.26 -5.44 -25.07
CA GLU A 125 -7.94 -5.06 -25.58
C GLU A 125 -7.74 -3.53 -25.50
N GLY A 126 -6.65 -3.11 -24.87
CA GLY A 126 -6.35 -1.70 -24.57
C GLY A 126 -6.64 -1.30 -23.11
N ASP A 127 -7.51 -2.02 -22.41
CA ASP A 127 -7.79 -1.74 -20.99
C ASP A 127 -6.62 -2.13 -20.08
N SER A 128 -6.50 -1.37 -19.00
CA SER A 128 -5.52 -1.64 -17.94
C SER A 128 -6.16 -1.56 -16.55
N VAL A 129 -5.60 -2.29 -15.60
CA VAL A 129 -6.09 -2.40 -14.23
C VAL A 129 -4.93 -2.26 -13.25
N ALA A 130 -5.18 -1.53 -12.16
CA ALA A 130 -4.34 -1.52 -10.97
C ALA A 130 -5.12 -2.14 -9.79
N LEU A 131 -4.49 -3.05 -9.05
CA LEU A 131 -5.06 -3.67 -7.85
C LEU A 131 -4.41 -3.06 -6.61
N VAL A 132 -5.22 -2.47 -5.73
CA VAL A 132 -4.77 -1.86 -4.47
C VAL A 132 -5.44 -2.58 -3.31
N GLU A 133 -4.65 -3.00 -2.33
CA GLU A 133 -5.16 -3.54 -1.08
C GLU A 133 -5.44 -2.39 -0.10
N LEU A 134 -6.66 -2.35 0.43
CA LEU A 134 -7.05 -1.48 1.53
C LEU A 134 -6.93 -2.25 2.85
N ASN A 135 -6.07 -1.73 3.72
CA ASN A 135 -5.75 -2.23 5.05
C ASN A 135 -5.18 -1.06 5.88
N ALA A 136 -4.68 -1.30 7.09
CA ALA A 136 -4.02 -0.29 7.91
C ALA A 136 -2.77 0.30 7.23
N THR A 137 -2.11 -0.49 6.38
CA THR A 137 -1.02 -0.04 5.50
C THR A 137 -1.35 -0.44 4.06
N PRO A 138 -2.04 0.44 3.30
CA PRO A 138 -2.43 0.14 1.93
C PRO A 138 -1.22 -0.10 1.03
N ARG A 139 -1.36 -1.00 0.06
CA ARG A 139 -0.29 -1.30 -0.90
C ARG A 139 -0.83 -1.56 -2.31
N LEU A 140 -0.02 -1.21 -3.30
CA LEU A 140 -0.23 -1.60 -4.69
C LEU A 140 0.19 -3.05 -4.88
N LEU A 141 -0.74 -3.92 -5.29
CA LEU A 141 -0.49 -5.35 -5.50
C LEU A 141 0.06 -5.62 -6.90
N ALA A 142 -0.56 -5.05 -7.92
CA ALA A 142 -0.15 -5.21 -9.31
C ALA A 142 -0.79 -4.17 -10.23
N ILE A 143 -0.13 -3.93 -11.35
CA ILE A 143 -0.69 -3.25 -12.53
C ILE A 143 -0.55 -4.22 -13.70
N GLY A 144 -1.56 -4.27 -14.58
CA GLY A 144 -1.54 -5.12 -15.76
C GLY A 144 -2.69 -4.81 -16.72
N GLY A 145 -2.71 -5.48 -17.86
CA GLY A 145 -3.80 -5.40 -18.83
C GLY A 145 -4.46 -6.75 -19.09
N VAL A 146 -5.13 -6.89 -20.23
CA VAL A 146 -5.78 -8.15 -20.66
C VAL A 146 -4.81 -9.34 -20.65
N ALA A 147 -3.55 -9.15 -21.05
CA ALA A 147 -2.53 -10.20 -21.06
C ALA A 147 -2.18 -10.72 -19.66
N ASP A 148 -2.34 -9.88 -18.63
CA ASP A 148 -2.04 -10.21 -17.23
C ASP A 148 -3.25 -10.77 -16.48
N ARG A 149 -4.43 -10.91 -17.11
CA ARG A 149 -5.68 -11.30 -16.44
C ARG A 149 -5.50 -12.48 -15.50
N GLY A 150 -4.87 -13.57 -15.97
CA GLY A 150 -4.63 -14.76 -15.14
C GLY A 150 -3.78 -14.49 -13.89
N ARG A 151 -2.76 -13.63 -13.99
CA ARG A 151 -1.91 -13.20 -12.86
C ARG A 151 -2.69 -12.33 -11.89
N LEU A 152 -3.46 -11.37 -12.39
CA LEU A 152 -4.29 -10.48 -11.57
C LEU A 152 -5.38 -11.26 -10.82
N THR A 153 -6.07 -12.19 -11.49
CA THR A 153 -7.07 -13.07 -10.87
C THR A 153 -6.45 -13.94 -9.77
N ALA A 154 -5.23 -14.45 -9.98
CA ALA A 154 -4.53 -15.23 -8.96
C ALA A 154 -4.22 -14.39 -7.72
N ILE A 155 -3.74 -13.15 -7.90
CA ILE A 155 -3.49 -12.21 -6.80
C ILE A 155 -4.78 -11.96 -6.01
N VAL A 156 -5.90 -11.65 -6.68
CA VAL A 156 -7.18 -11.39 -6.00
C VAL A 156 -7.64 -12.61 -5.18
N ARG A 157 -7.45 -13.83 -5.70
CA ARG A 157 -7.84 -15.07 -5.00
C ARG A 157 -6.97 -15.41 -3.80
N ASP A 158 -5.70 -14.99 -3.80
CA ASP A 158 -4.74 -15.27 -2.73
C ASP A 158 -4.88 -14.29 -1.54
N LEU A 159 -5.57 -13.15 -1.75
CA LEU A 159 -5.87 -12.23 -0.66
C LEU A 159 -6.80 -12.88 0.38
N ALA A 160 -6.63 -12.50 1.63
CA ALA A 160 -7.46 -12.91 2.76
C ALA A 160 -7.76 -11.71 3.67
N PRO A 161 -8.93 -11.69 4.34
CA PRO A 161 -9.25 -10.66 5.31
C PRO A 161 -8.41 -10.88 6.58
N ALA A 162 -7.49 -9.96 6.87
CA ALA A 162 -6.58 -10.08 8.01
C ALA A 162 -6.21 -8.73 8.64
N GLY A 163 -6.79 -7.63 8.14
CA GLY A 163 -6.39 -6.27 8.48
C GLY A 163 -7.06 -5.68 9.73
N ASN A 164 -6.26 -5.14 10.63
CA ASN A 164 -6.72 -4.37 11.80
C ASN A 164 -6.85 -2.88 11.43
N GLY A 165 -7.97 -2.53 10.80
CA GLY A 165 -8.27 -1.15 10.39
C GLY A 165 -7.94 -0.85 8.93
N ALA A 166 -8.30 0.35 8.48
CA ALA A 166 -8.20 0.77 7.09
C ALA A 166 -7.78 2.24 6.99
N ASP A 167 -6.76 2.51 6.17
CA ASP A 167 -6.39 3.88 5.77
C ASP A 167 -6.85 4.14 4.33
N LEU A 168 -8.12 4.55 4.19
CA LEU A 168 -8.69 4.86 2.88
C LEU A 168 -7.99 6.02 2.19
N ALA A 169 -7.52 7.02 2.95
CA ALA A 169 -6.87 8.20 2.38
C ALA A 169 -5.54 7.82 1.72
N ALA A 170 -4.73 6.99 2.39
CA ALA A 170 -3.50 6.45 1.81
C ALA A 170 -3.78 5.54 0.61
N ALA A 171 -4.80 4.67 0.69
CA ALA A 171 -5.18 3.81 -0.44
C ALA A 171 -5.58 4.61 -1.68
N LEU A 172 -6.36 5.68 -1.51
CA LEU A 172 -6.75 6.57 -2.60
C LEU A 172 -5.57 7.41 -3.13
N HIS A 173 -4.60 7.73 -2.29
CA HIS A 173 -3.35 8.36 -2.76
C HIS A 173 -2.57 7.42 -3.67
N ILE A 174 -2.45 6.15 -3.31
CA ILE A 174 -1.86 5.12 -4.18
C ILE A 174 -2.66 5.01 -5.48
N ALA A 175 -3.99 4.95 -5.40
CA ALA A 175 -4.85 4.86 -6.57
C ALA A 175 -4.67 6.05 -7.54
N ASN A 176 -4.55 7.27 -7.02
CA ASN A 176 -4.27 8.45 -7.83
C ASN A 176 -2.89 8.39 -8.51
N SER A 177 -1.89 7.82 -7.84
CA SER A 177 -0.54 7.68 -8.39
C SER A 177 -0.47 6.67 -9.54
N THR A 178 -1.45 5.77 -9.64
CA THR A 178 -1.52 4.73 -10.69
C THR A 178 -2.36 5.11 -11.89
N LEU A 179 -3.05 6.25 -11.87
CA LEU A 179 -3.92 6.69 -12.97
C LEU A 179 -3.14 6.87 -14.28
N ALA A 180 -3.74 6.46 -15.39
CA ALA A 180 -3.16 6.56 -16.72
C ALA A 180 -3.51 7.91 -17.36
N SER A 181 -2.51 8.63 -17.91
CA SER A 181 -2.74 9.98 -18.49
C SER A 181 -3.52 9.99 -19.80
N GLU A 182 -3.53 8.89 -20.56
CA GLU A 182 -4.12 8.79 -21.90
C GLU A 182 -5.38 7.89 -21.96
N GLN A 183 -5.91 7.48 -20.80
CA GLN A 183 -7.07 6.59 -20.70
C GLN A 183 -8.18 7.20 -19.84
N GLU A 184 -9.41 6.73 -20.03
CA GLU A 184 -10.50 7.07 -19.11
C GLU A 184 -10.29 6.34 -17.79
N ASN A 185 -10.03 7.11 -16.72
CA ASN A 185 -9.73 6.55 -15.41
C ASN A 185 -11.00 6.34 -14.56
N GLN A 186 -11.08 5.18 -13.93
CA GLN A 186 -12.09 4.86 -12.93
C GLN A 186 -11.44 4.24 -11.68
N VAL A 187 -11.89 4.62 -10.50
CA VAL A 187 -11.51 3.99 -9.23
C VAL A 187 -12.73 3.27 -8.68
N VAL A 188 -12.63 1.97 -8.46
CA VAL A 188 -13.68 1.14 -7.86
C VAL A 188 -13.25 0.75 -6.46
N VAL A 189 -13.95 1.27 -5.45
CA VAL A 189 -13.71 0.91 -4.04
C VAL A 189 -14.69 -0.16 -3.63
N MET A 190 -14.16 -1.31 -3.18
CA MET A 190 -14.93 -2.48 -2.74
C MET A 190 -14.72 -2.67 -1.25
N THR A 191 -15.73 -2.35 -0.44
CA THR A 191 -15.63 -2.27 1.02
C THR A 191 -16.97 -2.61 1.67
N ASP A 192 -17.03 -2.73 3.00
CA ASP A 192 -18.30 -2.93 3.70
C ASP A 192 -18.93 -1.62 4.25
N VAL A 193 -20.00 -1.77 5.03
CA VAL A 193 -20.69 -0.69 5.72
C VAL A 193 -19.91 -0.09 6.89
N ALA A 194 -18.92 -0.78 7.44
CA ALA A 194 -18.13 -0.31 8.57
C ALA A 194 -17.17 0.81 8.13
N LEU A 195 -16.65 0.71 6.91
CA LEU A 195 -15.91 1.80 6.28
C LEU A 195 -16.87 2.91 5.81
N SER A 196 -17.17 3.85 6.70
CA SER A 196 -17.95 5.02 6.31
C SER A 196 -17.20 5.82 5.24
N THR A 197 -17.87 6.17 4.14
CA THR A 197 -17.36 7.17 3.18
C THR A 197 -16.98 8.43 3.95
N PRO A 198 -15.71 8.90 3.88
CA PRO A 198 -15.27 10.03 4.69
C PRO A 198 -16.10 11.27 4.38
N ALA A 199 -16.41 12.04 5.43
CA ALA A 199 -17.28 13.22 5.37
C ALA A 199 -16.67 14.44 4.65
N GLY A 200 -15.56 14.27 3.94
CA GLY A 200 -14.85 15.32 3.20
C GLY A 200 -14.68 14.98 1.72
N PRO A 201 -14.27 15.95 0.88
CA PRO A 201 -14.01 15.68 -0.53
C PRO A 201 -12.88 14.66 -0.65
N LEU A 202 -13.23 13.46 -1.10
CA LEU A 202 -12.26 12.47 -1.55
C LEU A 202 -11.51 13.06 -2.74
N ALA A 203 -10.21 13.32 -2.57
CA ALA A 203 -9.37 13.79 -3.64
C ALA A 203 -9.07 12.61 -4.58
N VAL A 204 -10.00 12.28 -5.47
CA VAL A 204 -9.81 11.28 -6.52
C VAL A 204 -9.93 11.97 -7.87
N ALA A 205 -8.88 11.92 -8.68
CA ALA A 205 -8.82 12.60 -9.98
C ALA A 205 -9.52 11.82 -11.11
N ALA A 206 -10.43 10.92 -10.76
CA ALA A 206 -11.07 9.95 -11.63
C ALA A 206 -12.51 9.68 -11.18
N LYS A 207 -13.30 9.00 -12.02
CA LYS A 207 -14.65 8.58 -11.64
C LYS A 207 -14.58 7.58 -10.49
N LEU A 208 -15.20 7.87 -9.37
CA LEU A 208 -15.27 6.98 -8.20
C LEU A 208 -16.56 6.13 -8.26
N ASP A 209 -16.40 4.81 -8.25
CA ASP A 209 -17.47 3.82 -8.10
C ASP A 209 -17.33 3.17 -6.72
N TRP A 210 -18.37 3.24 -5.90
CA TRP A 210 -18.36 2.70 -4.54
C TRP A 210 -19.26 1.47 -4.47
N ARG A 211 -18.67 0.33 -4.13
CA ARG A 211 -19.37 -0.95 -4.01
C ARG A 211 -19.30 -1.43 -2.56
N THR A 212 -20.45 -1.34 -1.91
CA THR A 212 -20.61 -1.81 -0.53
C THR A 212 -21.05 -3.27 -0.51
N PHE A 213 -20.39 -4.08 0.32
CA PHE A 213 -20.74 -5.47 0.57
C PHE A 213 -21.23 -5.65 2.00
N GLY A 214 -22.23 -6.50 2.18
CA GLY A 214 -22.86 -6.76 3.47
C GLY A 214 -23.94 -5.76 3.86
N SER A 215 -24.55 -6.05 4.99
CA SER A 215 -25.62 -5.28 5.60
C SER A 215 -25.32 -5.04 7.08
N THR A 216 -26.19 -4.35 7.78
CA THR A 216 -26.10 -4.26 9.25
C THR A 216 -26.42 -5.65 9.84
N ALA A 217 -25.38 -6.34 10.30
CA ALA A 217 -25.49 -7.63 10.97
C ALA A 217 -25.37 -7.48 12.49
N GLU A 218 -25.97 -8.40 13.24
CA GLU A 218 -25.75 -8.48 14.68
C GLU A 218 -24.31 -8.92 14.93
N ASN A 219 -23.57 -8.15 15.74
CA ASN A 219 -22.16 -8.43 16.05
C ASN A 219 -21.84 -7.99 17.48
N ALA A 220 -21.11 -8.82 18.23
CA ALA A 220 -20.55 -8.44 19.52
C ALA A 220 -19.06 -8.80 19.56
N ALA A 221 -18.19 -7.80 19.76
CA ALA A 221 -16.76 -7.97 19.56
C ALA A 221 -15.95 -7.70 20.83
N VAL A 222 -14.81 -8.39 20.97
CA VAL A 222 -13.76 -8.00 21.92
C VAL A 222 -12.99 -6.81 21.35
N VAL A 223 -13.33 -5.59 21.78
CA VAL A 223 -12.74 -4.35 21.26
C VAL A 223 -11.50 -3.88 22.03
N ALA A 224 -11.24 -4.45 23.21
CA ALA A 224 -10.02 -4.22 23.95
C ALA A 224 -9.67 -5.43 24.83
N PHE A 225 -8.40 -5.82 24.83
CA PHE A 225 -7.84 -6.78 25.78
C PHE A 225 -6.41 -6.36 26.14
N ALA A 226 -6.15 -6.12 27.43
CA ALA A 226 -4.87 -5.60 27.88
C ALA A 226 -4.46 -6.22 29.22
N ALA A 227 -3.15 -6.29 29.46
CA ALA A 227 -2.56 -6.75 30.70
C ALA A 227 -1.66 -5.68 31.31
N ARG A 228 -1.69 -5.57 32.65
CA ARG A 228 -0.81 -4.69 33.41
C ARG A 228 -0.34 -5.39 34.68
N ARG A 229 0.98 -5.53 34.86
CA ARG A 229 1.54 -5.99 36.14
C ARG A 229 1.33 -4.92 37.22
N LEU A 230 0.81 -5.33 38.36
CA LEU A 230 0.57 -4.51 39.53
C LEU A 230 1.80 -4.53 40.44
N PRO A 231 2.00 -3.49 41.29
CA PRO A 231 3.06 -3.49 42.31
C PRO A 231 2.96 -4.64 43.31
N SER A 232 1.76 -5.23 43.49
CA SER A 232 1.54 -6.43 44.31
C SER A 232 2.23 -7.69 43.75
N GLY A 233 2.67 -7.65 42.50
CA GLY A 233 3.18 -8.82 41.79
C GLY A 233 2.08 -9.62 41.10
N GLU A 234 0.81 -9.20 41.10
CA GLU A 234 -0.23 -9.80 40.26
C GLU A 234 -0.29 -9.12 38.88
N THR A 235 -0.87 -9.77 37.88
CA THR A 235 -1.25 -9.14 36.61
C THR A 235 -2.73 -8.83 36.60
N ALA A 236 -3.09 -7.57 36.38
CA ALA A 236 -4.45 -7.15 36.08
C ALA A 236 -4.73 -7.32 34.58
N LEU A 237 -5.79 -8.06 34.25
CA LEU A 237 -6.30 -8.19 32.89
C LEU A 237 -7.56 -7.35 32.75
N TYR A 238 -7.64 -6.55 31.69
CA TYR A 238 -8.80 -5.73 31.34
C TYR A 238 -9.34 -6.16 29.99
N ALA A 239 -10.65 -6.32 29.90
CA ALA A 239 -11.36 -6.57 28.66
C ALA A 239 -12.54 -5.63 28.49
N ARG A 240 -12.81 -5.24 27.25
CA ARG A 240 -14.04 -4.55 26.85
C ARG A 240 -14.67 -5.26 25.67
N VAL A 241 -15.95 -5.59 25.81
CA VAL A 241 -16.76 -6.21 24.76
C VAL A 241 -17.84 -5.21 24.35
N ALA A 242 -17.97 -4.92 23.05
CA ALA A 242 -18.95 -4.01 22.51
C ALA A 242 -20.01 -4.76 21.70
N ASN A 243 -21.25 -4.29 21.77
CA ASN A 243 -22.37 -4.82 20.99
C ASN A 243 -22.75 -3.82 19.91
N PHE A 244 -22.60 -4.22 18.65
CA PHE A 244 -22.96 -3.43 17.48
C PHE A 244 -24.38 -3.72 16.99
N ALA A 245 -25.08 -4.69 17.60
CA ALA A 245 -26.47 -4.98 17.28
C ALA A 245 -27.43 -3.89 17.80
N PRO A 246 -28.60 -3.71 17.15
CA PRO A 246 -29.63 -2.77 17.59
C PRO A 246 -30.41 -3.25 18.82
N ASN A 247 -30.19 -4.49 19.28
CA ASN A 247 -30.84 -5.11 20.42
C ASN A 247 -29.84 -5.46 21.52
N LEU A 248 -30.33 -5.70 22.74
CA LEU A 248 -29.50 -6.22 23.82
C LEU A 248 -28.99 -7.63 23.48
N THR A 249 -27.70 -7.85 23.67
CA THR A 249 -27.02 -9.12 23.37
C THR A 249 -26.54 -9.78 24.66
N VAL A 250 -26.76 -11.09 24.78
CA VAL A 250 -26.24 -11.90 25.88
C VAL A 250 -25.22 -12.88 25.34
N ARG A 251 -24.01 -12.88 25.91
CA ARG A 251 -22.88 -13.73 25.52
C ARG A 251 -22.14 -14.23 26.75
N SER A 252 -21.48 -15.38 26.63
CA SER A 252 -20.56 -15.87 27.67
C SER A 252 -19.14 -15.45 27.32
N LEU A 253 -18.43 -14.78 28.21
CA LEU A 253 -17.02 -14.41 28.04
C LEU A 253 -16.15 -15.35 28.86
N GLN A 254 -15.34 -16.15 28.17
CA GLN A 254 -14.39 -17.07 28.78
C GLN A 254 -12.99 -16.46 28.76
N LEU A 255 -12.34 -16.44 29.92
CA LEU A 255 -10.92 -16.14 30.07
C LEU A 255 -10.15 -17.45 30.28
N LEU A 256 -9.18 -17.69 29.40
CA LEU A 256 -8.26 -18.82 29.51
C LEU A 256 -6.85 -18.31 29.83
N ILE A 257 -6.17 -18.98 30.76
CA ILE A 257 -4.76 -18.75 31.09
C ILE A 257 -4.00 -20.04 30.73
N ASP A 258 -2.99 -19.91 29.86
CA ASP A 258 -2.20 -21.04 29.36
C ASP A 258 -3.05 -22.20 28.82
N GLY A 259 -4.18 -21.85 28.18
CA GLY A 259 -5.13 -22.78 27.58
C GLY A 259 -6.13 -23.42 28.56
N GLN A 260 -6.06 -23.12 29.86
CA GLN A 260 -7.01 -23.59 30.87
C GLN A 260 -8.06 -22.51 31.17
N LEU A 261 -9.33 -22.91 31.30
CA LEU A 261 -10.41 -21.98 31.67
C LEU A 261 -10.16 -21.44 33.08
N TYR A 262 -9.98 -20.12 33.18
CA TYR A 262 -9.75 -19.42 34.44
C TYR A 262 -11.03 -18.78 34.98
N ALA A 263 -11.81 -18.13 34.11
CA ALA A 263 -13.08 -17.52 34.47
C ALA A 263 -14.07 -17.58 33.31
N GLU A 264 -15.36 -17.57 33.64
CA GLU A 264 -16.46 -17.48 32.68
C GLU A 264 -17.52 -16.52 33.23
N ASP A 265 -17.79 -15.45 32.48
CA ASP A 265 -18.72 -14.39 32.86
C ASP A 265 -19.85 -14.27 31.84
N THR A 266 -21.10 -14.23 32.30
CA THR A 266 -22.23 -13.89 31.42
C THR A 266 -22.34 -12.37 31.27
N LEU A 267 -22.20 -11.88 30.05
CA LEU A 267 -22.34 -10.47 29.71
C LEU A 267 -23.76 -10.18 29.20
N ARG A 268 -24.36 -9.09 29.67
CA ARG A 268 -25.59 -8.50 29.12
C ARG A 268 -25.24 -7.15 28.54
N ILE A 269 -25.00 -7.09 27.25
CA ILE A 269 -24.45 -5.90 26.59
C ILE A 269 -25.62 -5.13 25.94
N PRO A 270 -25.91 -3.89 26.35
CA PRO A 270 -26.97 -3.08 25.74
C PRO A 270 -26.76 -2.88 24.23
N ALA A 271 -27.82 -2.54 23.51
CA ALA A 271 -27.74 -2.17 22.09
C ALA A 271 -26.78 -0.98 21.88
N GLY A 272 -25.81 -1.12 20.97
CA GLY A 272 -24.76 -0.11 20.74
C GLY A 272 -23.86 0.16 21.96
N GLY A 273 -23.96 -0.65 23.01
CA GLY A 273 -23.27 -0.48 24.28
C GLY A 273 -22.01 -1.32 24.40
N SER A 274 -21.36 -1.25 25.55
CA SER A 274 -20.20 -2.08 25.87
C SER A 274 -20.17 -2.47 27.34
N GLU A 275 -19.59 -3.63 27.64
CA GLU A 275 -19.37 -4.15 28.99
C GLU A 275 -17.87 -4.36 29.22
N GLU A 276 -17.42 -4.07 30.44
CA GLU A 276 -16.02 -4.20 30.83
C GLU A 276 -15.84 -5.26 31.92
N ARG A 277 -14.72 -5.99 31.87
CA ARG A 277 -14.34 -6.96 32.90
C ARG A 277 -12.88 -6.82 33.26
N VAL A 278 -12.58 -7.05 34.54
CA VAL A 278 -11.22 -7.00 35.07
C VAL A 278 -10.97 -8.23 35.93
N TRP A 279 -9.88 -8.93 35.67
CA TRP A 279 -9.42 -10.05 36.48
C TRP A 279 -8.03 -9.75 37.05
N ARG A 280 -7.72 -10.36 38.18
CA ARG A 280 -6.36 -10.42 38.72
C ARG A 280 -5.90 -11.86 38.67
N ILE A 281 -4.69 -12.06 38.17
CA ILE A 281 -4.04 -13.36 38.08
C ILE A 281 -2.66 -13.27 38.72
N GLU A 282 -2.23 -14.33 39.38
CA GLU A 282 -0.91 -14.37 40.03
C GLU A 282 0.21 -14.61 39.01
N ALA A 283 -0.01 -15.60 38.13
CA ALA A 283 0.94 -16.04 37.11
C ALA A 283 0.22 -16.57 35.86
N GLY A 284 0.98 -16.68 34.78
CA GLY A 284 0.55 -17.23 33.49
C GLY A 284 1.44 -16.68 32.38
N ALA A 285 1.68 -17.46 31.33
CA ALA A 285 2.49 -17.03 30.19
C ALA A 285 1.64 -16.34 29.12
N ARG A 286 0.40 -16.81 28.90
CA ARG A 286 -0.52 -16.30 27.89
C ARG A 286 -1.94 -16.22 28.43
N ALA A 287 -2.65 -15.13 28.08
CA ALA A 287 -4.07 -15.01 28.29
C ALA A 287 -4.83 -15.00 26.95
N GLU A 288 -5.99 -15.64 26.93
CA GLU A 288 -6.90 -15.68 25.79
C GLU A 288 -8.33 -15.41 26.26
N LEU A 289 -9.05 -14.54 25.55
CA LEU A 289 -10.47 -14.34 25.70
C LEU A 289 -11.20 -15.03 24.54
N ARG A 290 -12.35 -15.63 24.88
CA ARG A 290 -13.30 -16.16 23.91
C ARG A 290 -14.70 -15.68 24.28
N LEU A 291 -15.33 -14.96 23.36
CA LEU A 291 -16.75 -14.67 23.41
C LEU A 291 -17.48 -15.88 22.81
N ILE A 292 -18.42 -16.45 23.57
CA ILE A 292 -19.15 -17.65 23.20
C ILE A 292 -20.56 -17.25 22.77
N GLY A 293 -20.92 -17.73 21.58
CA GLY A 293 -22.13 -17.40 20.84
C GLY A 293 -21.75 -17.33 19.37
N ALA A 294 -22.72 -17.47 18.47
CA ALA A 294 -22.49 -17.22 17.05
C ALA A 294 -23.01 -15.82 16.71
N ASP A 295 -22.27 -15.10 15.88
CA ASP A 295 -22.73 -13.92 15.18
C ASP A 295 -22.10 -13.86 13.77
N ALA A 296 -22.21 -12.72 13.11
CA ALA A 296 -21.76 -12.59 11.74
C ALA A 296 -20.24 -12.49 11.57
N LEU A 297 -19.43 -12.34 12.65
CA LEU A 297 -17.99 -12.13 12.55
C LEU A 297 -17.19 -12.83 13.66
N GLU A 298 -16.95 -14.13 13.51
CA GLU A 298 -16.22 -14.94 14.51
C GLU A 298 -14.76 -14.49 14.77
N LEU A 299 -14.15 -13.71 13.86
CA LEU A 299 -12.77 -13.25 14.01
C LEU A 299 -12.57 -12.26 15.16
N ASP A 300 -13.62 -11.57 15.60
CA ASP A 300 -13.55 -10.59 16.69
C ASP A 300 -14.03 -11.12 18.06
N ASP A 301 -14.45 -12.39 18.10
CA ASP A 301 -14.81 -13.12 19.32
C ASP A 301 -13.59 -13.54 20.15
N ARG A 302 -12.37 -13.44 19.60
CA ARG A 302 -11.15 -13.93 20.23
C ARG A 302 -10.09 -12.86 20.33
N ALA A 303 -9.50 -12.74 21.51
CA ALA A 303 -8.32 -11.90 21.73
C ALA A 303 -7.28 -12.66 22.55
N SER A 304 -6.00 -12.50 22.25
CA SER A 304 -4.95 -13.11 23.06
C SER A 304 -3.76 -12.17 23.24
N LEU A 305 -3.11 -12.26 24.39
CA LEU A 305 -1.92 -11.49 24.71
C LEU A 305 -0.92 -12.31 25.53
N PRO A 306 0.38 -12.06 25.38
CA PRO A 306 1.39 -12.59 26.28
C PRO A 306 1.35 -11.85 27.63
N LEU A 307 1.49 -12.59 28.73
CA LEU A 307 1.48 -12.08 30.09
C LEU A 307 2.89 -11.91 30.65
N GLU A 308 3.79 -12.85 30.32
CA GLU A 308 5.21 -12.71 30.57
C GLU A 308 5.83 -11.89 29.43
N ARG A 309 6.41 -10.73 29.75
CA ARG A 309 7.39 -10.14 28.83
C ARG A 309 8.58 -11.11 28.78
N SER A 310 9.02 -11.40 27.54
CA SER A 310 10.20 -12.18 27.17
C SER A 310 11.27 -12.22 28.27
N ARG A 311 11.78 -13.43 28.53
CA ARG A 311 13.04 -13.76 29.23
C ARG A 311 13.92 -12.55 29.58
N SER A 312 14.36 -12.44 30.83
CA SER A 312 15.43 -11.50 31.18
C SER A 312 16.62 -11.70 30.23
N VAL A 313 17.02 -10.64 29.52
CA VAL A 313 18.16 -10.69 28.60
C VAL A 313 19.42 -10.74 29.44
N ARG A 314 20.20 -11.81 29.32
CA ARG A 314 21.48 -11.93 30.03
C ARG A 314 22.50 -11.08 29.30
N VAL A 315 23.04 -10.09 29.99
CA VAL A 315 24.04 -9.17 29.45
C VAL A 315 25.34 -9.32 30.23
N ARG A 316 26.47 -9.46 29.52
CA ARG A 316 27.79 -9.40 30.15
C ARG A 316 28.54 -8.15 29.72
N LEU A 317 28.84 -7.27 30.66
CA LEU A 317 29.71 -6.12 30.45
C LEU A 317 31.16 -6.51 30.73
N ILE A 318 32.03 -6.27 29.74
CA ILE A 318 33.48 -6.42 29.86
C ILE A 318 34.08 -5.01 29.84
N SER A 319 34.55 -4.56 31.00
CA SER A 319 35.12 -3.22 31.20
C SER A 319 36.25 -3.30 32.21
N ALA A 320 37.40 -2.68 31.91
CA ALA A 320 38.54 -2.65 32.83
C ALA A 320 38.27 -1.82 34.08
N ASP A 321 37.49 -0.74 33.93
CA ASP A 321 37.14 0.22 34.98
C ASP A 321 35.63 0.31 35.17
N GLU A 322 35.20 0.85 36.32
CA GLU A 322 33.81 1.21 36.58
C GLU A 322 33.37 2.30 35.60
N THR A 323 32.25 2.07 34.91
CA THR A 323 31.81 2.90 33.78
C THR A 323 30.35 3.31 33.93
N ALA A 324 29.96 4.45 33.34
CA ALA A 324 28.56 4.82 33.23
C ALA A 324 27.69 3.76 32.51
N LEU A 325 28.31 2.91 31.67
CA LEU A 325 27.63 1.80 31.02
C LEU A 325 27.06 0.79 32.02
N GLU A 326 27.77 0.48 33.09
CA GLU A 326 27.30 -0.45 34.11
C GLU A 326 26.01 0.08 34.76
N ARG A 327 26.01 1.35 35.14
CA ARG A 327 24.88 2.02 35.79
C ARG A 327 23.66 2.10 34.88
N VAL A 328 23.84 2.40 33.58
CA VAL A 328 22.70 2.48 32.66
C VAL A 328 22.13 1.09 32.35
N LEU A 329 22.98 0.08 32.15
CA LEU A 329 22.52 -1.29 31.90
C LEU A 329 21.78 -1.85 33.11
N ALA A 330 22.28 -1.63 34.33
CA ALA A 330 21.62 -2.07 35.55
C ALA A 330 20.26 -1.36 35.79
N ALA A 331 20.06 -0.16 35.22
CA ALA A 331 18.81 0.59 35.33
C ALA A 331 17.75 0.19 34.28
N LEU A 332 18.13 -0.55 33.22
CA LEU A 332 17.20 -0.96 32.18
C LEU A 332 16.36 -2.16 32.63
N PRO A 333 15.02 -2.12 32.52
CA PRO A 333 14.16 -3.20 32.95
C PRO A 333 14.32 -4.43 32.05
N GLY A 334 14.35 -5.62 32.65
CA GLY A 334 14.42 -6.89 31.92
C GLY A 334 15.85 -7.33 31.53
N LEU A 335 16.89 -6.67 32.05
CA LEU A 335 18.27 -7.11 31.89
C LEU A 335 18.78 -7.83 33.15
N ASP A 336 19.51 -8.92 32.94
CA ASP A 336 20.33 -9.56 33.97
C ASP A 336 21.81 -9.29 33.65
N VAL A 337 22.39 -8.30 34.33
CA VAL A 337 23.71 -7.75 33.98
C VAL A 337 24.79 -8.34 34.88
N THR A 338 25.82 -8.92 34.25
CA THR A 338 27.03 -9.38 34.93
C THR A 338 28.24 -8.58 34.43
N VAL A 339 29.13 -8.18 35.34
CA VAL A 339 30.33 -7.39 34.99
C VAL A 339 31.57 -8.24 35.16
N ALA A 340 32.49 -8.15 34.20
CA ALA A 340 33.79 -8.81 34.25
C ALA A 340 34.89 -7.82 33.82
N SER A 341 36.03 -7.84 34.49
CA SER A 341 37.17 -6.98 34.14
C SER A 341 37.90 -7.43 32.87
N GLN A 342 37.78 -8.71 32.51
CA GLN A 342 38.46 -9.31 31.38
C GLN A 342 37.55 -10.36 30.71
N PHE A 343 37.75 -10.56 29.40
CA PHE A 343 37.07 -11.60 28.66
C PHE A 343 37.59 -12.99 29.05
N ASN A 344 36.67 -13.89 29.38
CA ASN A 344 36.95 -15.30 29.63
C ASN A 344 36.15 -16.17 28.64
N PRO A 345 36.81 -16.85 27.68
CA PRO A 345 36.13 -17.69 26.69
C PRO A 345 35.46 -18.93 27.30
N ALA A 346 35.83 -19.33 28.53
CA ALA A 346 35.21 -20.44 29.24
C ALA A 346 33.95 -20.02 30.05
N ALA A 347 33.63 -18.73 30.09
CA ALA A 347 32.46 -18.25 30.81
C ALA A 347 31.16 -18.65 30.08
N ALA A 348 30.08 -18.85 30.84
CA ALA A 348 28.79 -19.23 30.28
C ALA A 348 28.30 -18.22 29.23
N PRO A 349 27.71 -18.68 28.11
CA PRO A 349 27.20 -17.80 27.06
C PRO A 349 26.02 -16.97 27.57
N VAL A 350 25.97 -15.73 27.11
CA VAL A 350 24.94 -14.73 27.42
C VAL A 350 24.27 -14.28 26.12
N ASP A 351 23.16 -13.56 26.22
CA ASP A 351 22.40 -13.11 25.05
C ASP A 351 23.10 -11.93 24.37
N VAL A 352 23.66 -10.99 25.14
CA VAL A 352 24.45 -9.85 24.63
C VAL A 352 25.75 -9.69 25.43
N THR A 353 26.87 -9.51 24.75
CA THR A 353 28.14 -9.10 25.37
C THR A 353 28.45 -7.64 25.04
N VAL A 354 28.58 -6.80 26.07
CA VAL A 354 28.99 -5.40 25.96
C VAL A 354 30.50 -5.31 26.16
N LEU A 355 31.22 -4.85 25.16
CA LEU A 355 32.67 -4.71 25.14
C LEU A 355 33.02 -3.22 25.27
N ASN A 356 33.55 -2.78 26.41
CA ASN A 356 33.93 -1.39 26.63
C ASN A 356 35.46 -1.23 26.57
N GLY A 357 35.97 -0.52 25.56
CA GLY A 357 37.41 -0.27 25.42
C GLY A 357 38.24 -1.48 24.97
N VAL A 358 37.61 -2.63 24.72
CA VAL A 358 38.27 -3.91 24.44
C VAL A 358 37.67 -4.58 23.21
N LEU A 359 38.49 -5.34 22.48
CA LEU A 359 38.03 -6.18 21.37
C LEU A 359 38.80 -7.51 21.37
N PRO A 360 38.35 -8.53 22.13
CA PRO A 360 39.11 -9.77 22.30
C PRO A 360 39.21 -10.58 21.00
N ASP A 361 40.17 -11.51 20.96
CA ASP A 361 40.32 -12.52 19.92
C ASP A 361 40.47 -13.90 20.60
N PRO A 362 39.51 -14.84 20.42
CA PRO A 362 38.31 -14.74 19.58
C PRO A 362 37.24 -13.79 20.15
N LEU A 363 36.31 -13.36 19.28
CA LEU A 363 35.14 -12.60 19.70
C LEU A 363 34.19 -13.46 20.57
N PRO A 364 33.48 -12.86 21.55
CA PRO A 364 32.48 -13.58 22.33
C PRO A 364 31.36 -14.14 21.41
N PRO A 365 30.79 -15.31 21.74
CA PRO A 365 29.61 -15.80 21.06
C PRO A 365 28.38 -14.93 21.39
N GLY A 366 27.48 -14.76 20.43
CA GLY A 366 26.24 -13.99 20.59
C GLY A 366 26.38 -12.53 20.18
N ALA A 367 25.29 -11.78 20.37
CA ALA A 367 25.21 -10.39 19.94
C ALA A 367 26.20 -9.49 20.71
N LEU A 368 26.79 -8.51 20.01
CA LEU A 368 27.85 -7.65 20.54
C LEU A 368 27.40 -6.18 20.57
N LEU A 369 27.59 -5.53 21.72
CA LEU A 369 27.60 -4.06 21.80
C LEU A 369 29.04 -3.61 22.07
N VAL A 370 29.71 -3.06 21.06
CA VAL A 370 31.09 -2.60 21.19
C VAL A 370 31.09 -1.10 21.44
N VAL A 371 31.63 -0.67 22.57
CA VAL A 371 31.74 0.74 22.96
C VAL A 371 33.20 1.13 23.05
N ASN A 372 33.55 2.27 22.45
CA ASN A 372 34.91 2.81 22.43
C ASN A 372 35.98 1.78 21.97
N PRO A 373 35.86 1.16 20.77
CA PRO A 373 36.78 0.11 20.38
C PRO A 373 38.23 0.59 20.39
N PRO A 374 39.21 -0.28 20.74
CA PRO A 374 40.62 0.10 20.77
C PRO A 374 41.12 0.53 19.38
N PRO A 375 42.00 1.53 19.30
CA PRO A 375 42.50 2.01 18.02
C PRO A 375 43.40 0.98 17.34
N GLY A 376 43.36 0.91 16.01
CA GLY A 376 44.29 0.12 15.21
C GLY A 376 43.93 -1.36 15.05
N ASP A 377 42.78 -1.82 15.52
CA ASP A 377 42.30 -3.18 15.23
C ASP A 377 41.82 -3.26 13.77
N PRO A 378 42.34 -4.20 12.95
CA PRO A 378 41.96 -4.29 11.54
C PRO A 378 40.48 -4.69 11.32
N ARG A 379 39.81 -5.26 12.33
CA ARG A 379 38.38 -5.62 12.27
C ARG A 379 37.49 -4.38 12.42
N LEU A 380 38.00 -3.33 13.06
CA LEU A 380 37.36 -2.03 13.23
C LEU A 380 38.40 -0.93 13.03
N PRO A 381 38.78 -0.62 11.78
CA PRO A 381 39.76 0.42 11.51
C PRO A 381 39.16 1.77 11.91
N LEU A 382 39.50 2.25 13.09
CA LEU A 382 39.11 3.59 13.56
C LEU A 382 40.26 4.58 13.33
N ALA A 383 39.90 5.77 12.89
CA ALA A 383 40.82 6.89 12.77
C ALA A 383 41.26 7.42 14.15
N ALA A 384 42.27 8.29 14.15
CA ALA A 384 42.69 9.01 15.35
C ALA A 384 41.52 9.79 15.97
N THR A 385 41.58 9.94 17.29
CA THR A 385 40.52 10.62 18.05
C THR A 385 40.41 12.08 17.60
N THR A 386 39.23 12.49 17.13
CA THR A 386 38.92 13.90 16.86
C THR A 386 38.29 14.53 18.10
N LEU A 387 38.91 15.58 18.63
CA LEU A 387 38.45 16.29 19.83
C LEU A 387 37.54 17.48 19.48
N GLY A 388 36.55 17.77 20.33
CA GLY A 388 35.97 19.10 20.44
C GLY A 388 34.77 19.47 19.55
N GLU A 389 34.11 18.51 18.89
CA GLU A 389 32.94 18.83 18.07
C GLU A 389 31.62 18.69 18.83
N ARG A 390 30.71 19.66 18.67
CA ARG A 390 29.29 19.48 18.96
C ARG A 390 28.67 18.86 17.72
N ALA A 391 28.29 17.59 17.79
CA ALA A 391 27.66 16.91 16.67
C ALA A 391 26.14 16.99 16.83
N SER A 392 25.44 17.60 15.89
CA SER A 392 24.03 17.30 15.69
C SER A 392 23.92 15.83 15.24
N SER A 393 23.04 15.06 15.86
CA SER A 393 22.84 13.65 15.51
C SER A 393 21.54 13.48 14.74
N ALA A 394 21.61 12.85 13.58
CA ALA A 394 20.41 12.40 12.87
C ALA A 394 20.35 10.87 12.90
N PRO A 395 19.33 10.27 13.53
CA PRO A 395 19.09 8.84 13.38
C PRO A 395 18.67 8.55 11.93
N LEU A 396 19.36 7.60 11.31
CA LEU A 396 19.07 7.08 9.97
C LEU A 396 18.22 5.81 10.03
N ASP A 397 18.26 5.09 11.15
CA ASP A 397 17.48 3.88 11.41
C ASP A 397 16.27 4.21 12.31
N PRO A 398 15.04 3.80 11.94
CA PRO A 398 13.83 3.99 12.75
C PRO A 398 13.94 3.46 14.18
N ALA A 399 14.73 2.42 14.43
CA ALA A 399 14.95 1.87 15.78
C ALA A 399 15.65 2.86 16.73
N PHE A 400 16.34 3.86 16.18
CA PHE A 400 17.02 4.91 16.93
C PHE A 400 16.29 6.27 16.84
N ALA A 401 15.08 6.30 16.29
CA ALA A 401 14.29 7.51 16.14
C ALA A 401 13.99 8.15 17.51
N GLY A 402 14.07 9.49 17.58
CA GLY A 402 13.81 10.25 18.82
C GLY A 402 14.99 10.33 19.80
N ILE A 403 16.13 9.69 19.51
CA ILE A 403 17.36 9.85 20.29
C ILE A 403 18.08 11.13 19.85
N ASP A 404 18.06 12.15 20.71
CA ASP A 404 18.76 13.41 20.48
C ASP A 404 20.11 13.45 21.24
N LEU A 405 21.20 13.44 20.48
CA LEU A 405 22.57 13.58 20.99
C LEU A 405 23.19 14.94 20.66
N SER A 406 22.41 15.90 20.13
CA SER A 406 22.90 17.23 19.71
C SER A 406 23.51 18.05 20.85
N SER A 407 23.03 17.83 22.09
CA SER A 407 23.52 18.51 23.29
C SER A 407 24.72 17.82 23.97
N VAL A 408 25.23 16.74 23.37
CA VAL A 408 26.36 15.97 23.90
C VAL A 408 27.68 16.64 23.54
N GLN A 409 28.55 16.77 24.53
CA GLN A 409 29.92 17.23 24.39
C GLN A 409 30.82 16.00 24.43
N TRP A 410 31.44 15.71 23.29
CA TRP A 410 32.32 14.57 23.12
C TRP A 410 33.75 14.95 23.51
N GLY A 411 34.34 14.27 24.49
CA GLY A 411 35.78 14.38 24.80
C GLY A 411 36.66 13.60 23.84
N GLY A 412 36.08 13.02 22.79
CA GLY A 412 36.78 12.35 21.69
C GLY A 412 35.86 11.37 20.96
N ARG A 413 35.83 11.43 19.62
CA ARG A 413 35.23 10.39 18.77
C ARG A 413 36.29 9.75 17.89
N ARG A 414 36.10 8.48 17.53
CA ARG A 414 37.00 7.73 16.65
C ARG A 414 36.21 7.33 15.40
N PRO A 415 36.15 8.18 14.36
CA PRO A 415 35.39 7.84 13.17
C PRO A 415 36.02 6.63 12.47
N LEU A 416 35.21 5.87 11.73
CA LEU A 416 35.73 4.78 10.91
C LEU A 416 36.72 5.29 9.86
N ALA A 417 37.87 4.64 9.76
CA ALA A 417 38.88 4.81 8.73
C ALA A 417 38.65 3.76 7.62
N GLY A 418 37.67 4.02 6.75
CA GLY A 418 37.35 3.18 5.59
C GLY A 418 35.91 2.66 5.60
N GLU A 419 35.56 1.91 4.54
CA GLU A 419 34.24 1.30 4.39
C GLU A 419 34.20 -0.09 5.05
N LEU A 420 33.17 -0.34 5.86
CA LEU A 420 32.85 -1.65 6.39
C LEU A 420 31.47 -2.06 5.85
N PRO A 421 31.38 -2.81 4.74
CA PRO A 421 30.10 -3.10 4.08
C PRO A 421 29.12 -3.89 4.97
N ALA A 422 29.64 -4.61 5.97
CA ALA A 422 28.85 -5.34 6.95
C ALA A 422 28.30 -4.46 8.09
N LEU A 423 28.63 -3.17 8.14
CA LEU A 423 28.24 -2.24 9.20
C LEU A 423 27.73 -0.93 8.59
N GLN A 424 26.46 -0.63 8.84
CA GLN A 424 25.82 0.57 8.35
C GLN A 424 25.71 1.62 9.45
N PRO A 425 25.94 2.91 9.14
CA PRO A 425 25.73 3.99 10.11
C PRO A 425 24.24 4.13 10.41
N VAL A 426 23.89 4.11 11.70
CA VAL A 426 22.50 4.30 12.18
C VAL A 426 22.32 5.66 12.86
N ILE A 427 23.40 6.24 13.38
CA ILE A 427 23.44 7.63 13.84
C ILE A 427 24.71 8.27 13.30
N THR A 428 24.59 9.38 12.60
CA THR A 428 25.71 10.17 12.07
C THR A 428 25.79 11.54 12.71
N THR A 429 26.96 12.17 12.60
CA THR A 429 27.14 13.59 12.87
C THR A 429 26.66 14.44 11.68
N ASP A 430 26.63 15.76 11.89
CA ASP A 430 26.42 16.80 10.88
C ASP A 430 27.42 16.73 9.71
N GLN A 431 28.66 16.31 9.98
CA GLN A 431 29.68 16.04 8.97
C GLN A 431 29.58 14.64 8.33
N SER A 432 28.46 13.95 8.53
CA SER A 432 28.21 12.58 8.02
C SER A 432 29.17 11.51 8.57
N ALA A 433 29.83 11.77 9.71
CA ALA A 433 30.66 10.76 10.36
C ALA A 433 29.79 9.83 11.22
N ALA A 434 30.03 8.51 11.14
CA ALA A 434 29.26 7.53 11.91
C ALA A 434 29.59 7.59 13.41
N LEU A 435 28.56 7.80 14.25
CA LEU A 435 28.64 7.70 15.71
C LEU A 435 28.24 6.31 16.20
N VAL A 436 27.18 5.78 15.59
CA VAL A 436 26.64 4.46 15.92
C VAL A 436 26.49 3.69 14.63
N LEU A 437 26.95 2.45 14.63
CA LEU A 437 26.87 1.53 13.50
C LEU A 437 26.13 0.27 13.92
N ARG A 438 25.45 -0.36 12.96
CA ARG A 438 24.74 -1.63 13.14
C ARG A 438 25.08 -2.58 11.99
N GLY A 439 25.21 -3.86 12.30
CA GLY A 439 25.37 -4.91 11.29
C GLY A 439 26.02 -6.14 11.89
N THR A 440 27.10 -6.64 11.28
CA THR A 440 27.83 -7.82 11.78
C THR A 440 29.32 -7.55 11.93
N LEU A 441 29.89 -8.01 13.04
CA LEU A 441 31.34 -8.01 13.30
C LEU A 441 31.85 -9.46 13.35
N GLY A 442 32.56 -9.88 12.30
CA GLY A 442 32.73 -11.31 12.04
C GLY A 442 31.36 -11.94 11.73
N ASP A 443 31.01 -13.01 12.43
CA ASP A 443 29.71 -13.68 12.30
C ASP A 443 28.68 -13.23 13.37
N GLN A 444 29.05 -12.29 14.25
CA GLN A 444 28.17 -11.84 15.33
C GLN A 444 27.36 -10.60 14.93
N PRO A 445 26.05 -10.54 15.21
CA PRO A 445 25.29 -9.28 15.18
C PRO A 445 25.94 -8.26 16.10
N ALA A 446 26.16 -7.03 15.62
CA ALA A 446 26.89 -6.02 16.35
C ALA A 446 26.28 -4.63 16.22
N VAL A 447 26.28 -3.89 17.34
CA VAL A 447 26.13 -2.44 17.39
C VAL A 447 27.42 -1.85 17.93
N ILE A 448 27.94 -0.79 17.27
CA ILE A 448 29.22 -0.18 17.62
C ILE A 448 29.01 1.29 17.93
N TRP A 449 29.46 1.72 19.10
CA TRP A 449 29.56 3.11 19.50
C TRP A 449 31.00 3.58 19.34
N SER A 450 31.24 4.48 18.39
CA SER A 450 32.58 4.92 17.97
C SER A 450 33.19 5.99 18.88
N PHE A 451 32.71 6.10 20.12
CA PHE A 451 33.07 7.15 21.07
C PHE A 451 33.21 6.59 22.49
N ASP A 452 33.94 7.33 23.32
CA ASP A 452 34.09 7.05 24.73
C ASP A 452 32.96 7.71 25.52
N VAL A 453 32.15 6.88 26.20
CA VAL A 453 31.02 7.34 27.01
C VAL A 453 31.49 8.14 28.21
N ASP A 454 32.54 7.69 28.89
CA ASP A 454 33.03 8.27 30.14
C ASP A 454 33.86 9.54 29.89
N ALA A 455 34.44 9.68 28.69
CA ALA A 455 35.03 10.93 28.24
C ALA A 455 34.01 11.95 27.68
N SER A 456 32.71 11.79 27.93
CA SER A 456 31.67 12.70 27.43
C SER A 456 30.70 13.13 28.53
N ASN A 457 29.86 14.13 28.25
CA ASN A 457 28.73 14.46 29.14
C ASN A 457 27.48 13.60 28.88
N LEU A 458 27.53 12.61 27.97
CA LEU A 458 26.43 11.72 27.63
C LEU A 458 25.79 11.05 28.86
N PRO A 459 26.56 10.57 29.88
CA PRO A 459 25.98 9.94 31.07
C PRO A 459 24.97 10.80 31.85
N ALA A 460 25.01 12.13 31.69
CA ALA A 460 24.10 13.07 32.32
C ALA A 460 22.89 13.46 31.44
N LYS A 461 22.74 12.83 30.26
CA LYS A 461 21.72 13.15 29.25
C LYS A 461 20.68 12.04 29.14
N LEU A 462 19.44 12.41 28.84
CA LEU A 462 18.35 11.46 28.57
C LEU A 462 18.62 10.57 27.35
N GLY A 463 19.40 11.04 26.38
CA GLY A 463 19.80 10.25 25.22
C GLY A 463 20.60 8.99 25.57
N PHE A 464 21.28 8.95 26.72
CA PHE A 464 22.11 7.80 27.11
C PHE A 464 21.31 6.51 27.40
N PRO A 465 20.33 6.51 28.32
CA PRO A 465 19.49 5.33 28.54
C PRO A 465 18.68 4.94 27.30
N LEU A 466 18.25 5.92 26.49
CA LEU A 466 17.53 5.63 25.25
C LEU A 466 18.43 4.93 24.21
N LEU A 467 19.68 5.39 24.07
CA LEU A 467 20.65 4.77 23.17
C LEU A 467 21.03 3.36 23.60
N ALA A 468 21.24 3.15 24.91
CA ALA A 468 21.48 1.82 25.46
C ALA A 468 20.31 0.87 25.21
N ALA A 469 19.07 1.32 25.48
CA ALA A 469 17.86 0.54 25.25
C ALA A 469 17.68 0.18 23.77
N ALA A 470 17.76 1.16 22.86
CA ALA A 470 17.62 0.93 21.43
C ALA A 470 18.68 -0.02 20.87
N SER A 471 19.93 0.12 21.33
CA SER A 471 21.02 -0.78 20.92
C SER A 471 20.78 -2.22 21.35
N LEU A 472 20.25 -2.44 22.56
CA LEU A 472 19.94 -3.78 23.06
C LEU A 472 18.69 -4.38 22.41
N ASP A 473 17.66 -3.58 22.19
CA ASP A 473 16.42 -4.01 21.53
C ASP A 473 16.71 -4.57 20.14
N VAL A 474 17.52 -3.83 19.36
CA VAL A 474 18.01 -4.23 18.04
C VAL A 474 18.86 -5.50 18.04
N LEU A 475 19.56 -5.79 19.13
CA LEU A 475 20.42 -6.98 19.26
C LEU A 475 19.68 -8.21 19.79
N THR A 476 18.46 -8.02 20.32
CA THR A 476 17.66 -9.08 20.98
C THR A 476 16.35 -9.40 20.28
N THR A 477 15.99 -8.60 19.27
CA THR A 477 14.95 -8.87 18.26
C THR A 477 15.51 -9.67 17.10
#